data_AF-A0A7J2Z057-F1
#
_entry.id   AF-A0A7J2Z057-F1
#
_cell.length_a   1.000
_cell.length_b   1.000
_cell.length_c   1.000
_cell.angle_alpha   90.00
_cell.angle_beta   90.00
_cell.angle_gamma   90.00
#
_symmetry.space_group_name_H-M   'P 1'
#
loop_
_entity.id
_entity.type
_entity.pdbx_description
1 polymer ?
#
loop_
_entity_poly.entity_id
_entity_poly.type
_entity_poly.pdbx_seq_one_letter_code
_entity_poly.pdbx_strand_id
1 'polypeptide(L)'
;MVMKIEELSDYGIPEYFIKKFKEEKILELFPPQEEVVKKKLFKDKNLVISLPTAGGKTFIAALAIINKLSSSRSKAIYTVPLVALANEKY
;
A
#
# COMPACT_ATOMS: atom_id res chain seq x y z
N MET A 1 -9.21 -7.19 16.31
CA MET A 1 -7.74 -7.18 16.42
C MET A 1 -7.25 -6.54 15.14
N VAL A 2 -6.40 -5.53 15.25
CA VAL A 2 -5.90 -4.77 14.11
C VAL A 2 -4.81 -5.58 13.41
N MET A 3 -4.85 -5.68 12.07
CA MET A 3 -3.89 -6.45 11.28
C MET A 3 -2.46 -5.91 11.45
N LYS A 4 -1.52 -6.78 11.80
CA LYS A 4 -0.10 -6.41 11.91
C LYS A 4 0.58 -6.36 10.55
N ILE A 5 1.67 -5.62 10.44
CA ILE A 5 2.39 -5.46 9.18
C ILE A 5 2.95 -6.78 8.65
N GLU A 6 3.34 -7.71 9.53
CA GLU A 6 3.89 -9.02 9.15
C GLU A 6 2.88 -9.87 8.39
N GLU A 7 1.60 -9.71 8.68
CA GLU A 7 0.53 -10.46 8.02
C GLU A 7 0.41 -10.08 6.53
N LEU A 8 1.05 -8.99 6.06
CA LEU A 8 1.10 -8.66 4.63
C LEU A 8 1.97 -9.63 3.81
N SER A 9 2.87 -10.38 4.46
CA SER A 9 3.66 -11.43 3.80
C SER A 9 2.76 -12.52 3.20
N ASP A 10 1.67 -12.87 3.90
CA ASP A 10 0.64 -13.82 3.44
C ASP A 10 -0.10 -13.33 2.19
N TYR A 11 -0.05 -12.03 1.91
CA TYR A 11 -0.63 -11.41 0.71
C TYR A 11 0.38 -11.20 -0.42
N GLY A 12 1.60 -11.75 -0.29
CA GLY A 12 2.62 -11.70 -1.33
C GLY A 12 3.48 -10.44 -1.34
N ILE A 13 3.43 -9.64 -0.26
CA ILE A 13 4.36 -8.53 -0.08
C ILE A 13 5.74 -9.08 0.33
N PRO A 14 6.82 -8.77 -0.40
CA PRO A 14 8.15 -9.29 -0.08
C PRO A 14 8.64 -8.85 1.31
N GLU A 15 9.36 -9.74 2.00
CA GLU A 15 9.91 -9.52 3.34
C GLU A 15 10.77 -8.25 3.46
N TYR A 16 11.45 -7.90 2.37
CA TYR A 16 12.20 -6.64 2.25
C TYR A 16 11.35 -5.41 2.59
N PHE A 17 10.12 -5.34 2.07
CA PHE A 17 9.21 -4.22 2.33
C PHE A 17 8.65 -4.29 3.75
N ILE A 18 8.34 -5.47 4.27
CA ILE A 18 7.89 -5.66 5.66
C ILE A 18 8.93 -5.10 6.63
N LYS A 19 10.21 -5.43 6.43
CA LYS A 19 11.31 -4.90 7.23
C LYS A 19 11.40 -3.39 7.14
N LYS A 20 11.33 -2.83 5.92
CA LYS A 20 11.38 -1.38 5.71
C LYS A 20 10.22 -0.65 6.42
N PHE A 21 9.01 -1.18 6.36
CA PHE A 21 7.86 -0.61 7.06
C PHE A 21 8.08 -0.58 8.59
N LYS A 22 8.66 -1.64 9.16
CA LYS A 22 9.00 -1.66 10.58
C LYS A 22 10.07 -0.63 10.95
N GLU A 23 11.09 -0.45 10.11
CA GLU A 23 12.11 0.60 10.28
C GLU A 23 11.48 2.00 10.28
N GLU A 24 10.45 2.21 9.46
CA GLU A 24 9.63 3.43 9.42
C GLU A 24 8.57 3.49 10.55
N LYS A 25 8.60 2.55 11.51
CA LYS A 25 7.67 2.42 12.65
C LYS A 25 6.21 2.18 12.25
N ILE A 26 5.97 1.61 11.06
CA ILE A 26 4.68 1.14 10.62
C ILE A 26 4.54 -0.32 11.07
N LEU A 27 3.83 -0.53 12.19
CA LEU A 27 3.73 -1.83 12.85
C LEU A 27 2.38 -2.53 12.62
N GLU A 28 1.33 -1.75 12.40
CA GLU A 28 -0.03 -2.23 12.21
C GLU A 28 -0.78 -1.36 11.19
N LEU A 29 -1.73 -1.96 10.48
CA LEU A 29 -2.59 -1.25 9.53
C LEU A 29 -3.71 -0.52 10.26
N PHE A 30 -4.11 0.67 9.83
CA PHE A 30 -5.36 1.25 10.33
C PHE A 30 -6.57 0.41 9.88
N PRO A 31 -7.68 0.40 10.65
CA PRO A 31 -8.86 -0.37 10.30
C PRO A 31 -9.35 -0.17 8.85
N PRO A 32 -9.37 1.07 8.28
CA PRO A 32 -9.75 1.26 6.88
C PRO A 32 -8.75 0.66 5.88
N GLN A 33 -7.47 0.56 6.22
CA GLN A 33 -6.45 -0.05 5.34
C GLN A 33 -6.57 -1.57 5.36
N GLU A 34 -6.79 -2.17 6.54
CA GLU A 34 -7.05 -3.59 6.71
C GLU A 34 -8.27 -4.04 5.89
N GLU A 35 -9.36 -3.25 5.91
CA GLU A 35 -10.53 -3.53 5.09
C GLU A 35 -10.20 -3.59 3.59
N VAL A 36 -9.32 -2.71 3.10
CA VAL A 36 -8.94 -2.68 1.69
C VAL A 36 -8.09 -3.90 1.32
N VAL A 37 -7.13 -4.26 2.18
CA VAL A 37 -6.30 -5.47 2.06
C VAL A 37 -7.18 -6.72 1.96
N LYS A 38 -8.12 -6.91 2.90
CA LYS A 38 -8.99 -8.09 2.96
C LYS A 38 -9.96 -8.18 1.79
N LYS A 39 -10.44 -7.05 1.26
CA LYS A 39 -11.45 -7.05 0.18
C LYS A 39 -10.85 -7.47 -1.15
N LYS A 40 -10.01 -6.62 -1.75
CA LYS A 40 -9.66 -6.72 -3.18
C LYS A 40 -8.28 -6.19 -3.57
N LEU A 41 -7.50 -5.61 -2.65
CA LEU A 41 -6.24 -4.92 -3.00
C LEU A 41 -5.30 -5.80 -3.87
N PHE A 42 -5.25 -7.09 -3.57
CA PHE A 42 -4.35 -8.05 -4.20
C PHE A 42 -5.01 -8.93 -5.27
N LYS A 43 -6.25 -8.63 -5.68
CA LYS A 43 -7.04 -9.49 -6.62
C LYS A 43 -6.97 -9.04 -8.09
N ASP A 44 -6.00 -8.19 -8.45
CA ASP A 44 -5.83 -7.62 -9.80
C ASP A 44 -7.13 -7.03 -10.39
N LYS A 45 -7.84 -6.25 -9.57
CA LYS A 45 -9.07 -5.52 -9.94
C LYS A 45 -8.89 -4.03 -9.72
N ASN A 46 -9.63 -3.23 -10.50
CA ASN A 46 -9.71 -1.79 -10.29
C ASN A 46 -10.39 -1.49 -8.93
N LEU A 47 -9.86 -0.48 -8.23
CA LEU A 47 -10.34 -0.07 -6.92
C LEU A 47 -10.47 1.45 -6.88
N VAL A 48 -11.57 1.94 -6.30
CA VAL A 48 -11.78 3.35 -5.97
C VAL A 48 -11.82 3.44 -4.44
N ILE A 49 -10.95 4.27 -3.88
CA ILE A 49 -10.81 4.43 -2.42
C ILE A 49 -11.21 5.86 -2.05
N SER A 50 -12.25 5.97 -1.23
CA SER A 50 -12.64 7.22 -0.59
C SER A 50 -12.43 7.11 0.91
N LEU A 51 -11.35 7.72 1.40
CA LEU A 51 -10.99 7.79 2.81
C LEU A 51 -10.57 9.22 3.16
N PRO A 52 -10.62 9.66 4.44
CA PRO A 52 -10.02 10.91 4.88
C PRO A 52 -8.51 10.96 4.60
N THR A 53 -7.90 12.15 4.59
CA THR A 53 -6.45 12.33 4.30
C THR A 53 -5.57 11.52 5.25
N ALA A 54 -5.89 11.53 6.54
CA ALA A 54 -5.19 10.74 7.57
C ALA A 54 -5.47 9.23 7.49
N GLY A 55 -6.39 8.77 6.64
CA GLY A 55 -6.74 7.36 6.49
C GLY A 55 -5.69 6.49 5.78
N GLY A 56 -4.52 7.07 5.44
CA GLY A 56 -3.39 6.32 4.91
C GLY A 56 -3.59 5.81 3.47
N LYS A 57 -4.29 6.60 2.62
CA LYS A 57 -4.50 6.30 1.19
C LYS A 57 -3.18 6.08 0.43
N THR A 58 -2.15 6.87 0.74
CA THR A 58 -0.82 6.75 0.12
C THR A 58 -0.20 5.39 0.37
N PHE A 59 -0.32 4.86 1.59
CA PHE A 59 0.19 3.54 1.93
C PHE A 59 -0.53 2.43 1.17
N ILE A 60 -1.87 2.52 1.04
CA ILE A 60 -2.63 1.56 0.24
C ILE A 60 -2.20 1.59 -1.23
N ALA A 61 -1.97 2.77 -1.81
CA ALA A 61 -1.46 2.89 -3.18
C ALA A 61 -0.06 2.27 -3.32
N ALA A 62 0.82 2.47 -2.34
CA ALA A 62 2.14 1.84 -2.31
C ALA A 62 2.05 0.32 -2.28
N LEU A 63 1.18 -0.27 -1.45
CA LEU A 63 0.96 -1.72 -1.41
C LEU A 63 0.46 -2.27 -2.75
N ALA A 64 -0.47 -1.58 -3.42
CA ALA A 64 -0.95 -1.98 -4.74
C ALA A 64 0.20 -2.01 -5.78
N ILE A 65 1.05 -0.97 -5.76
CA ILE A 65 2.21 -0.85 -6.64
C ILE A 65 3.22 -1.97 -6.35
N ILE A 66 3.59 -2.15 -5.08
CA ILE A 66 4.54 -3.19 -4.65
C ILE A 66 4.04 -4.56 -5.09
N ASN A 67 2.77 -4.88 -4.86
CA ASN A 67 2.19 -6.15 -5.28
C ASN A 67 2.34 -6.35 -6.80
N LYS A 68 1.96 -5.36 -7.61
CA LYS A 68 2.00 -5.53 -9.08
C LYS A 68 3.43 -5.68 -9.61
N LEU A 69 4.37 -4.90 -9.07
CA LEU A 69 5.79 -4.96 -9.41
C LEU A 69 6.46 -6.25 -8.92
N SER A 70 5.99 -6.83 -7.81
CA SER A 70 6.55 -8.06 -7.24
C SER A 70 6.01 -9.31 -7.93
N SER A 71 4.75 -9.32 -8.36
CA SER A 71 4.13 -10.48 -9.01
C SER A 71 4.39 -10.56 -10.52
N SER A 72 4.81 -9.47 -11.16
CA SER A 72 4.98 -9.44 -12.62
C SER A 72 5.98 -8.37 -13.06
N ARG A 73 6.68 -8.60 -14.18
CA ARG A 73 7.53 -7.58 -14.81
C ARG A 73 6.65 -6.47 -15.37
N SER A 74 6.39 -5.46 -14.56
CA SER A 74 5.47 -4.37 -14.85
C SER A 74 6.09 -3.01 -14.50
N LYS A 75 5.38 -1.94 -14.84
CA LYS A 75 5.69 -0.57 -14.42
C LYS A 75 4.44 0.01 -13.76
N ALA A 76 4.64 0.90 -12.80
CA ALA A 76 3.56 1.62 -12.13
C ALA A 76 3.70 3.12 -12.39
N ILE A 77 2.56 3.81 -12.54
CA ILE A 77 2.49 5.26 -12.66
C ILE A 77 1.72 5.78 -11.45
N TYR A 78 2.37 6.60 -10.63
CA TYR A 78 1.73 7.31 -9.52
C TYR A 78 1.49 8.76 -9.94
N THR A 79 0.22 9.15 -10.02
CA THR A 79 -0.17 10.50 -10.48
C THR A 79 -0.60 11.37 -9.30
N VAL A 80 -0.25 12.64 -9.36
CA VAL A 80 -0.59 13.66 -8.36
C VAL A 80 -1.01 14.95 -9.08
N PRO A 81 -1.85 15.79 -8.46
CA PRO A 81 -2.43 16.95 -9.14
C PRO A 81 -1.45 18.12 -9.34
N LEU A 82 -0.35 18.17 -8.57
CA LEU A 82 0.59 19.30 -8.58
C LEU A 82 2.03 18.81 -8.70
N VAL A 83 2.88 19.58 -9.38
CA VAL A 83 4.32 19.31 -9.51
C VAL A 83 5.01 19.31 -8.14
N ALA A 84 4.62 20.20 -7.24
CA ALA A 84 5.16 20.23 -5.87
C ALA A 84 4.93 18.91 -5.13
N LEU A 85 3.76 18.28 -5.31
CA LEU A 85 3.46 16.97 -4.74
C LEU A 85 4.23 15.85 -5.44
N ALA A 86 4.53 15.99 -6.73
CA ALA A 86 5.34 15.01 -7.44
C ALA A 86 6.76 15.00 -6.87
N ASN A 87 7.32 16.18 -6.62
CA ASN A 87 8.64 16.33 -5.99
C ASN A 87 8.69 15.83 -4.55
N GLU A 88 7.58 15.91 -3.79
CA GLU A 88 7.50 15.34 -2.44
C GLU A 88 7.55 13.80 -2.44
N LYS A 89 7.12 13.16 -3.54
CA LYS A 89 7.03 11.69 -3.67
C LYS A 89 8.19 11.07 -4.44
N TYR A 90 9.03 11.88 -5.08
CA TYR A 90 10.23 11.45 -5.80
C TYR A 90 11.41 11.28 -4.83
#